data_AF-A0A2R6HG25-F1
#
_entry.id   AF-A0A2R6HG25-F1
#
_cell.length_a   1.000
_cell.length_b   1.000
_cell.length_c   1.000
_cell.angle_alpha   90.00
_cell.angle_beta   90.00
_cell.angle_gamma   90.00
#
_symmetry.space_group_name_H-M   'P 1'
#
loop_
_entity.id
_entity.type
_entity.pdbx_description
1 polymer ?
#
loop_
_entity_poly.entity_id
_entity_poly.type
_entity_poly.pdbx_seq_one_letter_code
_entity_poly.pdbx_strand_id
1 'polypeptide(L)'
;MAALPSSDAGTATPAAGPLLDALDSWTDASKHVLNSYLEANRAVMAGLGLRSATGERVGAPIAELSYVTPGWSFERSVDTRAELGVGDFVRFSKPVLDDDVHAFAQASGDTNRLHLDDGFAAETRFGGPIAHGTLVSGLISAALARLPGLTVYLSQDVEYRGPVEIGDVVTAECEIVEDLGDEQYRLTTRVHTDEGETVIDGEAVVLIDEPPDG
;
A
#
# COMPACT_ATOMS: atom_id res chain seq x y z
N MET A 1 -70.59 22.26 8.62
CA MET A 1 -70.21 21.47 9.81
C MET A 1 -69.96 20.05 9.33
N ALA A 2 -68.80 19.47 9.72
CA ALA A 2 -68.22 18.16 9.35
C ALA A 2 -67.60 18.08 7.94
N ALA A 3 -66.39 17.55 7.69
CA ALA A 3 -65.33 16.97 8.52
C ALA A 3 -63.99 17.04 7.75
N LEU A 4 -62.85 17.11 8.45
CA LEU A 4 -61.50 16.95 7.86
C LEU A 4 -61.13 15.46 7.84
N PRO A 5 -60.43 14.95 6.81
CA PRO A 5 -59.69 13.70 6.91
C PRO A 5 -58.18 13.94 7.05
N SER A 6 -57.57 12.93 7.67
CA SER A 6 -56.23 12.77 8.18
C SER A 6 -55.15 12.43 7.14
N SER A 7 -53.91 12.54 7.61
CA SER A 7 -52.62 12.15 7.04
C SER A 7 -52.55 10.80 6.31
N ASP A 8 -51.72 10.75 5.27
CA ASP A 8 -50.87 9.58 5.03
C ASP A 8 -49.51 10.01 4.45
N ALA A 9 -48.44 9.46 5.01
CA ALA A 9 -47.06 9.77 4.66
C ALA A 9 -46.46 8.57 3.92
N GLY A 10 -46.11 8.76 2.65
CA GLY A 10 -45.37 7.79 1.85
C GLY A 10 -44.18 8.46 1.17
N THR A 11 -42.99 8.33 1.75
CA THR A 11 -41.71 8.70 1.12
C THR A 11 -41.22 7.53 0.26
N ALA A 12 -41.06 7.76 -1.05
CA ALA A 12 -40.35 6.86 -1.96
C ALA A 12 -38.93 7.41 -2.21
N THR A 13 -37.91 6.55 -2.06
CA THR A 13 -36.49 6.82 -2.36
C THR A 13 -36.18 6.43 -3.81
N PRO A 14 -35.36 7.17 -4.59
CA PRO A 14 -34.97 6.75 -5.94
C PRO A 14 -33.74 5.81 -5.95
N ALA A 15 -33.69 4.92 -6.95
CA ALA A 15 -32.70 3.85 -7.11
C ALA A 15 -31.40 4.28 -7.81
N ALA A 16 -30.26 3.70 -7.40
CA ALA A 16 -28.90 4.01 -7.82
C ALA A 16 -28.34 3.08 -8.93
N GLY A 17 -29.00 3.03 -10.09
CA GLY A 17 -28.65 2.12 -11.20
C GLY A 17 -27.47 2.55 -12.13
N PRO A 18 -27.32 3.83 -12.54
CA PRO A 18 -26.41 4.16 -13.66
C PRO A 18 -24.92 4.30 -13.32
N LEU A 19 -24.56 4.46 -12.04
CA LEU A 19 -23.18 4.75 -11.62
C LEU A 19 -22.34 3.47 -11.51
N LEU A 20 -22.98 2.35 -11.16
CA LEU A 20 -22.31 1.06 -10.96
C LEU A 20 -21.88 0.44 -12.30
N ASP A 21 -22.73 0.54 -13.33
CA ASP A 21 -22.42 0.03 -14.67
C ASP A 21 -21.23 0.75 -15.32
N ALA A 22 -21.06 2.04 -15.02
CA ALA A 22 -19.93 2.82 -15.54
C ALA A 22 -18.61 2.39 -14.90
N LEU A 23 -18.61 2.06 -13.60
CA LEU A 23 -17.44 1.61 -12.85
C LEU A 23 -16.99 0.20 -13.28
N ASP A 24 -17.94 -0.70 -13.54
CA ASP A 24 -17.62 -2.05 -14.04
C ASP A 24 -16.99 -2.00 -15.44
N SER A 25 -17.54 -1.17 -16.34
CA SER A 25 -16.99 -1.05 -17.70
C SER A 25 -15.56 -0.50 -17.73
N TRP A 26 -15.23 0.40 -16.80
CA TRP A 26 -13.90 1.00 -16.69
C TRP A 26 -12.88 -0.01 -16.12
N THR A 27 -13.35 -0.87 -15.22
CA THR A 27 -12.56 -1.94 -14.61
C THR A 27 -12.20 -3.02 -15.64
N ASP A 28 -13.16 -3.41 -16.48
CA ASP A 28 -12.94 -4.43 -17.51
C ASP A 28 -12.04 -3.95 -18.65
N ALA A 29 -12.20 -2.70 -19.09
CA ALA A 29 -11.31 -2.11 -20.09
C ALA A 29 -9.85 -2.04 -19.58
N SER A 30 -9.66 -1.69 -18.31
CA SER A 30 -8.33 -1.59 -17.69
C SER A 30 -7.63 -2.95 -17.57
N LYS A 31 -8.37 -3.99 -17.18
CA LYS A 31 -7.86 -5.37 -17.12
C LYS A 31 -7.43 -5.89 -18.49
N HIS A 32 -8.21 -5.60 -19.54
CA HIS A 32 -7.89 -6.05 -20.90
C HIS A 32 -6.64 -5.37 -21.48
N VAL A 33 -6.47 -4.07 -21.24
CA VAL A 33 -5.26 -3.34 -21.67
C VAL A 33 -4.02 -3.89 -20.95
N LEU A 34 -4.09 -4.10 -19.63
CA LEU A 34 -2.98 -4.65 -18.84
C LEU A 34 -2.57 -6.06 -19.30
N ASN A 35 -3.54 -6.95 -19.52
CA ASN A 35 -3.27 -8.31 -20.00
C ASN A 35 -2.60 -8.31 -21.39
N SER A 36 -3.00 -7.39 -22.28
CA SER A 36 -2.40 -7.28 -23.61
C SER A 36 -0.92 -6.89 -23.58
N TYR A 37 -0.52 -6.03 -22.65
CA TYR A 37 0.89 -5.63 -22.47
C TYR A 37 1.73 -6.76 -21.89
N LEU A 38 1.18 -7.54 -20.94
CA LEU A 38 1.87 -8.68 -20.33
C LEU A 38 2.08 -9.82 -21.33
N GLU A 39 1.09 -10.13 -22.17
CA GLU A 39 1.23 -11.14 -23.21
C GLU A 39 2.21 -10.72 -24.31
N ALA A 40 2.18 -9.44 -24.71
CA ALA A 40 3.12 -8.89 -25.68
C ALA A 40 4.57 -8.98 -25.16
N ASN A 41 4.81 -8.64 -23.90
CA ASN A 41 6.14 -8.72 -23.29
C ASN A 41 6.60 -10.18 -23.11
N ARG A 42 5.70 -11.10 -22.76
CA ARG A 42 6.03 -12.52 -22.60
C ARG A 42 6.43 -13.17 -23.93
N ALA A 43 5.75 -12.83 -25.02
CA ALA A 43 6.08 -13.31 -26.36
C ALA A 43 7.42 -12.76 -26.88
N VAL A 44 7.70 -11.47 -26.61
CA VAL A 44 8.97 -10.84 -26.97
C VAL A 44 10.14 -11.45 -26.19
N MET A 45 9.99 -11.71 -24.90
CA MET A 45 11.04 -12.30 -24.06
C MET A 45 11.33 -13.77 -24.38
N ALA A 46 10.30 -14.55 -24.74
CA ALA A 46 10.47 -15.93 -25.20
C ALA A 46 11.16 -15.99 -26.57
N GLY A 47 10.92 -15.03 -27.45
CA GLY A 47 11.56 -14.91 -28.76
C GLY A 47 13.04 -14.50 -28.70
N LEU A 48 13.48 -13.86 -27.61
CA LEU A 48 14.85 -13.36 -27.43
C LEU A 48 15.82 -14.36 -26.76
N GLY A 49 15.34 -15.51 -26.28
CA GLY A 49 16.18 -16.60 -25.77
C GLY A 49 17.04 -16.27 -24.53
N LEU A 50 16.78 -15.14 -23.86
CA LEU A 50 17.52 -14.71 -22.68
C LEU A 50 17.10 -15.53 -21.46
N ARG A 51 18.01 -16.39 -20.97
CA ARG A 51 17.94 -16.93 -19.61
C ARG A 51 18.82 -16.03 -18.73
N SER A 52 18.23 -15.43 -17.69
CA SER A 52 19.01 -14.63 -16.73
C SER A 52 19.91 -15.56 -15.92
N ALA A 53 21.22 -15.31 -16.02
CA ALA A 53 22.23 -15.80 -15.10
C ALA A 53 22.56 -14.66 -14.13
N THR A 54 22.86 -15.02 -12.88
CA THR A 54 22.99 -14.18 -11.67
C THR A 54 21.67 -13.82 -10.98
N GLY A 55 21.70 -13.96 -9.65
CA GLY A 55 20.53 -14.20 -8.82
C GLY A 55 19.64 -12.98 -8.65
N GLU A 56 18.36 -13.20 -8.89
CA GLU A 56 17.25 -12.44 -8.33
C GLU A 56 16.21 -13.53 -7.99
N ARG A 57 15.91 -13.73 -6.70
CA ARG A 57 14.78 -14.59 -6.34
C ARG A 57 13.53 -13.80 -6.71
N VAL A 58 12.99 -14.08 -7.90
CA VAL A 58 11.64 -13.65 -8.24
C VAL A 58 10.72 -14.34 -7.24
N GLY A 59 10.22 -13.56 -6.26
CA GLY A 59 9.31 -14.04 -5.23
C GLY A 59 8.10 -14.71 -5.89
N ALA A 60 7.68 -15.85 -5.32
CA ALA A 60 6.47 -16.54 -5.75
C ALA A 60 5.28 -15.56 -5.77
N PRO A 61 4.29 -15.75 -6.66
CA PRO A 61 3.07 -14.96 -6.61
C PRO A 61 2.43 -15.09 -5.22
N ILE A 62 2.36 -13.98 -4.49
CA ILE A 62 1.70 -13.89 -3.20
C ILE A 62 0.19 -13.90 -3.47
N ALA A 63 -0.55 -14.84 -2.88
CA ALA A 63 -1.99 -14.99 -3.11
C ALA A 63 -2.78 -13.75 -2.66
N GLU A 64 -2.21 -13.00 -1.70
CA GLU A 64 -2.78 -11.84 -1.06
C GLU A 64 -2.57 -10.52 -1.84
N LEU A 65 -1.69 -10.49 -2.85
CA LEU A 65 -1.42 -9.27 -3.63
C LEU A 65 -2.05 -9.32 -5.02
N SER A 66 -2.76 -8.25 -5.40
CA SER A 66 -3.38 -8.13 -6.72
C SER A 66 -2.40 -7.86 -7.87
N TYR A 67 -1.24 -7.26 -7.59
CA TYR A 67 -0.18 -6.98 -8.58
C TYR A 67 1.18 -6.69 -7.92
N VAL A 68 2.27 -6.81 -8.70
CA VAL A 68 3.64 -6.44 -8.33
C VAL A 68 4.19 -5.46 -9.36
N THR A 69 4.81 -4.37 -8.91
CA THR A 69 5.37 -3.31 -9.76
C THR A 69 6.90 -3.46 -9.87
N PRO A 70 7.50 -3.23 -11.05
CA PRO A 70 8.96 -3.17 -11.18
C PRO A 70 9.58 -2.16 -10.20
N GLY A 71 10.71 -2.52 -9.58
CA GLY A 71 11.38 -1.68 -8.57
C GLY A 71 10.82 -1.82 -7.16
N TRP A 72 9.79 -2.65 -6.95
CA TRP A 72 9.33 -3.02 -5.61
C TRP A 72 9.95 -4.35 -5.22
N SER A 73 10.40 -4.46 -3.98
CA SER A 73 10.90 -5.70 -3.41
C SER A 73 10.30 -5.92 -2.02
N PHE A 74 10.32 -7.18 -1.58
CA PHE A 74 9.94 -7.52 -0.23
C PHE A 74 10.69 -8.76 0.24
N GLU A 75 10.77 -8.92 1.55
CA GLU A 75 11.33 -10.10 2.22
C GLU A 75 10.44 -10.40 3.43
N ARG A 76 10.25 -11.68 3.75
CA ARG A 76 9.61 -12.11 5.00
C ARG A 76 10.35 -13.31 5.57
N SER A 77 10.32 -13.48 6.89
CA SER A 77 11.03 -14.57 7.57
C SER A 77 10.35 -15.93 7.42
N VAL A 78 9.03 -15.96 7.27
CA VAL A 78 8.20 -17.17 7.17
C VAL A 78 7.17 -17.05 6.05
N ASP A 79 6.75 -18.19 5.51
CA ASP A 79 5.87 -18.25 4.33
C ASP A 79 4.40 -18.57 4.65
N THR A 80 4.12 -19.09 5.83
CA THR A 80 2.77 -19.48 6.25
C THR A 80 2.39 -18.83 7.57
N ARG A 81 1.08 -18.59 7.76
CA ARG A 81 0.56 -17.99 8.99
C ARG A 81 0.81 -18.89 10.21
N ALA A 82 0.81 -20.21 10.02
CA ALA A 82 1.03 -21.17 11.10
C ALA A 82 2.47 -21.16 11.66
N GLU A 83 3.44 -20.66 10.88
CA GLU A 83 4.84 -20.54 11.30
C GLU A 83 5.15 -19.21 11.99
N LEU A 84 4.24 -18.24 11.89
CA LEU A 84 4.44 -16.85 12.29
C LEU A 84 4.38 -16.68 13.81
N GLY A 85 5.36 -15.96 14.36
CA GLY A 85 5.44 -15.63 15.79
C GLY A 85 6.45 -14.54 16.12
N VAL A 86 6.78 -14.41 17.41
CA VAL A 86 7.74 -13.39 17.88
C VAL A 86 9.12 -13.58 17.24
N GLY A 87 9.67 -12.49 16.71
CA GLY A 87 10.94 -12.44 15.96
C GLY A 87 10.77 -12.57 14.45
N ASP A 88 9.57 -12.90 13.96
CA ASP A 88 9.30 -12.88 12.52
C ASP A 88 9.10 -11.47 12.00
N PHE A 89 9.50 -11.26 10.76
CA PHE A 89 9.50 -9.94 10.14
C PHE A 89 9.01 -9.96 8.70
N VAL A 90 8.64 -8.78 8.24
CA VAL A 90 8.43 -8.45 6.82
C VAL A 90 9.10 -7.13 6.50
N ARG A 91 9.70 -7.06 5.32
CA ARG A 91 10.27 -5.84 4.73
C ARG A 91 9.63 -5.58 3.39
N PHE A 92 9.34 -4.32 3.10
CA PHE A 92 8.89 -3.88 1.78
C PHE A 92 9.63 -2.62 1.38
N SER A 93 10.18 -2.63 0.17
CA SER A 93 10.97 -1.52 -0.37
C SER A 93 10.40 -1.05 -1.69
N LYS A 94 10.37 0.27 -1.88
CA LYS A 94 10.09 0.89 -3.18
C LYS A 94 10.72 2.28 -3.29
N PRO A 95 10.97 2.79 -4.51
CA PRO A 95 11.19 4.22 -4.71
C PRO A 95 9.92 5.02 -4.42
N VAL A 96 10.07 6.21 -3.83
CA VAL A 96 9.01 7.22 -3.72
C VAL A 96 9.16 8.20 -4.87
N LEU A 97 8.28 8.10 -5.85
CA LEU A 97 8.39 8.87 -7.08
C LEU A 97 7.50 10.12 -7.05
N ASP A 98 7.77 11.05 -7.95
CA ASP A 98 6.98 12.28 -8.12
C ASP A 98 5.48 11.98 -8.36
N ASP A 99 5.20 10.96 -9.16
CA ASP A 99 3.83 10.48 -9.41
C ASP A 99 3.15 9.98 -8.11
N ASP A 100 3.90 9.37 -7.18
CA ASP A 100 3.35 8.94 -5.89
C ASP A 100 2.94 10.15 -5.04
N VAL A 101 3.78 11.18 -5.00
CA VAL A 101 3.54 12.43 -4.26
C VAL A 101 2.32 13.16 -4.81
N HIS A 102 2.23 13.28 -6.13
CA HIS A 102 1.07 13.91 -6.79
C HIS A 102 -0.21 13.10 -6.60
N ALA A 103 -0.15 11.77 -6.77
CA ALA A 103 -1.30 10.90 -6.54
C ALA A 103 -1.77 10.95 -5.08
N PHE A 104 -0.84 10.97 -4.13
CA PHE A 104 -1.16 11.10 -2.71
C PHE A 104 -1.78 12.46 -2.39
N ALA A 105 -1.27 13.56 -2.95
CA ALA A 105 -1.87 14.88 -2.77
C ALA A 105 -3.33 14.92 -3.25
N GLN A 106 -3.63 14.28 -4.38
CA GLN A 106 -5.01 14.16 -4.88
C GLN A 106 -5.89 13.28 -3.99
N ALA A 107 -5.36 12.15 -3.53
CA ALA A 107 -6.12 11.19 -2.72
C ALA A 107 -6.38 11.70 -1.29
N SER A 108 -5.40 12.36 -0.68
CA SER A 108 -5.45 12.86 0.71
C SER A 108 -6.03 14.27 0.83
N GLY A 109 -5.95 15.07 -0.24
CA GLY A 109 -6.23 16.49 -0.21
C GLY A 109 -5.09 17.35 0.36
N ASP A 110 -3.96 16.75 0.77
CA ASP A 110 -2.78 17.49 1.21
C ASP A 110 -2.00 18.04 0.01
N THR A 111 -2.37 19.24 -0.41
CA THR A 111 -1.71 19.99 -1.48
C THR A 111 -0.71 21.02 -0.95
N ASN A 112 -0.07 20.76 0.19
CA ASN A 112 0.95 21.66 0.72
C ASN A 112 2.07 21.87 -0.31
N ARG A 113 2.41 23.15 -0.58
CA ARG A 113 3.44 23.54 -1.55
C ARG A 113 4.80 22.95 -1.24
N LEU A 114 5.08 22.60 0.02
CA LEU A 114 6.31 21.92 0.41
C LEU A 114 6.55 20.62 -0.39
N HIS A 115 5.48 19.94 -0.80
CA HIS A 115 5.57 18.65 -1.50
C HIS A 115 5.51 18.79 -3.04
N LEU A 116 5.04 19.93 -3.56
CA LEU A 116 4.59 20.04 -4.97
C LEU A 116 5.21 21.21 -5.74
N ASP A 117 5.83 22.16 -5.07
CA ASP A 117 6.34 23.40 -5.68
C ASP A 117 7.83 23.53 -5.42
N ASP A 118 8.64 23.23 -6.44
CA ASP A 118 10.10 23.30 -6.40
C ASP A 118 10.61 24.66 -5.91
N GLY A 119 10.01 25.75 -6.41
CA GLY A 119 10.44 27.11 -6.09
C GLY A 119 10.18 27.45 -4.63
N PHE A 120 9.00 27.09 -4.11
CA PHE A 120 8.68 27.24 -2.71
C PHE A 120 9.56 26.37 -1.82
N ALA A 121 9.71 25.09 -2.18
CA ALA A 121 10.45 24.12 -1.38
C ALA A 121 11.96 24.46 -1.31
N ALA A 122 12.54 25.00 -2.39
CA ALA A 122 13.91 25.48 -2.44
C ALA A 122 14.21 26.64 -1.46
N GLU A 123 13.20 27.43 -1.10
CA GLU A 123 13.32 28.50 -0.09
C GLU A 123 13.20 27.98 1.36
N THR A 124 12.82 26.71 1.54
CA THR A 124 12.71 26.09 2.85
C THR A 124 14.05 25.49 3.29
N ARG A 125 14.10 25.02 4.54
CA ARG A 125 15.27 24.32 5.08
C ARG A 125 15.63 23.01 4.36
N PHE A 126 14.71 22.48 3.55
CA PHE A 126 14.89 21.21 2.84
C PHE A 126 15.57 21.39 1.48
N GLY A 127 15.58 22.60 0.90
CA GLY A 127 16.27 22.88 -0.36
C GLY A 127 15.62 22.30 -1.62
N GLY A 128 14.54 21.54 -1.48
CA GLY A 128 13.74 20.96 -2.56
C GLY A 128 12.49 20.26 -1.98
N PRO A 129 11.58 19.77 -2.84
CA PRO A 129 10.39 19.07 -2.39
C PRO A 129 10.75 17.76 -1.68
N ILE A 130 9.98 17.44 -0.65
CA ILE A 130 10.09 16.17 0.08
C ILE A 130 8.75 15.43 0.01
N ALA A 131 8.76 14.11 0.11
CA ALA A 131 7.53 13.33 0.14
C ALA A 131 6.69 13.63 1.38
N HIS A 132 5.37 13.44 1.29
CA HIS A 132 4.49 13.48 2.47
C HIS A 132 4.89 12.39 3.45
N GLY A 133 5.06 12.72 4.73
CA GLY A 133 5.36 11.72 5.76
C GLY A 133 4.32 10.60 5.80
N THR A 134 3.04 10.93 5.63
CA THR A 134 1.96 9.93 5.62
C THR A 134 2.01 9.01 4.39
N LEU A 135 2.41 9.52 3.22
CA LEU A 135 2.68 8.68 2.04
C LEU A 135 3.77 7.65 2.36
N VAL A 136 4.87 8.08 2.97
CA VAL A 136 5.98 7.22 3.38
C VAL A 136 5.52 6.20 4.43
N SER A 137 4.73 6.62 5.42
CA SER A 137 4.16 5.71 6.43
C SER A 137 3.25 4.64 5.84
N GLY A 138 2.63 4.90 4.68
CA GLY A 138 1.81 3.94 3.96
C GLY A 138 2.58 2.68 3.53
N LEU A 139 3.92 2.74 3.44
CA LEU A 139 4.73 1.56 3.17
C LEU A 139 4.70 0.55 4.32
N ILE A 140 4.42 0.98 5.55
CA ILE A 140 4.20 0.06 6.69
C ILE A 140 2.97 -0.79 6.39
N SER A 141 1.86 -0.19 5.96
CA SER A 141 0.67 -0.94 5.55
C SER A 141 0.96 -1.90 4.39
N ALA A 142 1.80 -1.48 3.44
CA ALA A 142 2.21 -2.34 2.33
C ALA A 142 3.08 -3.53 2.80
N ALA A 143 4.00 -3.31 3.74
CA ALA A 143 4.80 -4.36 4.36
C ALA A 143 3.90 -5.37 5.10
N LEU A 144 3.01 -4.88 5.98
CA LEU A 144 2.09 -5.71 6.74
C LEU A 144 1.20 -6.58 5.84
N ALA A 145 0.73 -6.06 4.71
CA ALA A 145 -0.05 -6.82 3.73
C ALA A 145 0.69 -7.99 3.07
N ARG A 146 2.01 -8.13 3.31
CA ARG A 146 2.86 -9.23 2.81
C ARG A 146 3.19 -10.26 3.89
N LEU A 147 2.78 -10.04 5.14
CA LEU A 147 2.75 -11.11 6.13
C LEU A 147 1.83 -12.23 5.64
N PRO A 148 2.17 -13.50 5.89
CA PRO A 148 1.29 -14.60 5.53
C PRO A 148 0.00 -14.56 6.37
N GLY A 149 -1.13 -14.82 5.72
CA GLY A 149 -2.46 -14.76 6.34
C GLY A 149 -3.23 -13.47 6.06
N LEU A 150 -4.43 -13.38 6.60
CA LEU A 150 -5.28 -12.20 6.49
C LEU A 150 -4.92 -11.20 7.58
N THR A 151 -4.11 -10.20 7.23
CA THR A 151 -3.65 -9.17 8.18
C THR A 151 -4.64 -8.00 8.26
N VAL A 152 -5.12 -7.70 9.46
CA VAL A 152 -5.95 -6.54 9.80
C VAL A 152 -5.13 -5.56 10.64
N TYR A 153 -5.01 -4.33 10.17
CA TYR A 153 -4.21 -3.28 10.80
C TYR A 153 -5.03 -2.52 11.84
N LEU A 154 -4.82 -2.80 13.13
CA LEU A 154 -5.68 -2.33 14.22
C LEU A 154 -5.27 -0.95 14.75
N SER A 155 -3.97 -0.72 14.94
CA SER A 155 -3.45 0.57 15.40
C SER A 155 -2.02 0.79 14.92
N GLN A 156 -1.63 2.07 14.84
CA GLN A 156 -0.30 2.50 14.47
C GLN A 156 0.08 3.78 15.24
N ASP A 157 1.27 3.77 15.84
CA ASP A 157 1.95 4.95 16.36
C ASP A 157 3.19 5.25 15.50
N VAL A 158 3.42 6.51 15.13
CA VAL A 158 4.57 6.91 14.29
C VAL A 158 5.26 8.18 14.79
N GLU A 159 6.59 8.17 14.72
CA GLU A 159 7.46 9.32 14.88
C GLU A 159 8.21 9.59 13.57
N TYR A 160 8.05 10.78 13.01
CA TYR A 160 8.80 11.23 11.82
C TYR A 160 10.16 11.78 12.24
N ARG A 161 11.22 11.06 11.88
CA ARG A 161 12.61 11.36 12.27
C ARG A 161 13.35 12.21 11.23
N GLY A 162 12.99 12.06 9.96
CA GLY A 162 13.66 12.73 8.84
C GLY A 162 12.76 12.87 7.60
N PRO A 163 13.13 13.75 6.66
CA PRO A 163 12.46 13.83 5.36
C PRO A 163 12.83 12.65 4.46
N VAL A 164 12.03 12.43 3.42
CA VAL A 164 12.36 11.53 2.29
C VAL A 164 12.35 12.37 1.04
N GLU A 165 13.42 12.34 0.27
CA GLU A 165 13.52 13.07 -1.00
C GLU A 165 12.80 12.30 -2.10
N ILE A 166 12.30 13.03 -3.10
CA ILE A 166 11.64 12.42 -4.25
C ILE A 166 12.69 11.67 -5.07
N GLY A 167 12.44 10.38 -5.30
CA GLY A 167 13.34 9.45 -5.97
C GLY A 167 14.04 8.48 -5.02
N ASP A 168 14.03 8.75 -3.71
CA ASP A 168 14.64 7.87 -2.72
C ASP A 168 13.94 6.51 -2.68
N VAL A 169 14.75 5.46 -2.55
CA VAL A 169 14.27 4.13 -2.18
C VAL A 169 14.20 4.05 -0.66
N VAL A 170 13.04 3.65 -0.17
CA VAL A 170 12.76 3.49 1.25
C VAL A 170 12.22 2.10 1.53
N THR A 171 12.58 1.58 2.69
CA THR A 171 12.22 0.25 3.17
C THR A 171 11.46 0.37 4.46
N ALA A 172 10.22 -0.13 4.48
CA ALA A 172 9.47 -0.39 5.69
C ALA A 172 9.81 -1.79 6.22
N GLU A 173 10.16 -1.88 7.48
CA GLU A 173 10.45 -3.10 8.22
C GLU A 173 9.48 -3.21 9.38
N CYS A 174 8.83 -4.38 9.49
CA CYS A 174 7.91 -4.69 10.57
C CYS A 174 8.33 -6.01 11.20
N GLU A 175 8.60 -6.02 12.51
CA GLU A 175 9.02 -7.21 13.25
C GLU A 175 8.08 -7.44 14.42
N ILE A 176 7.61 -8.68 14.59
CA ILE A 176 6.75 -9.08 15.70
C ILE A 176 7.58 -9.14 16.97
N VAL A 177 7.24 -8.28 17.92
CA VAL A 177 7.94 -8.18 19.21
C VAL A 177 7.13 -8.75 20.37
N GLU A 178 5.82 -8.92 20.19
CA GLU A 178 4.92 -9.44 21.23
C GLU A 178 3.73 -10.18 20.61
N ASP A 179 3.39 -11.34 21.19
CA ASP A 179 2.12 -12.03 20.99
C ASP A 179 1.15 -11.57 22.07
N LEU A 180 0.05 -10.93 21.66
CA LEU A 180 -0.96 -10.36 22.55
C LEU A 180 -2.11 -11.33 22.83
N GLY A 181 -2.09 -12.54 22.24
CA GLY A 181 -3.20 -13.48 22.23
C GLY A 181 -4.30 -13.10 21.24
N ASP A 182 -5.27 -14.00 21.06
CA ASP A 182 -6.41 -13.81 20.14
C ASP A 182 -5.98 -13.38 18.72
N GLU A 183 -4.89 -13.98 18.22
CA GLU A 183 -4.29 -13.70 16.90
C GLU A 183 -3.79 -12.26 16.71
N GLN A 184 -3.60 -11.54 17.81
CA GLN A 184 -3.06 -10.18 17.80
C GLN A 184 -1.57 -10.15 18.11
N TYR A 185 -0.87 -9.30 17.39
CA TYR A 185 0.57 -9.12 17.52
C TYR A 185 0.92 -7.64 17.63
N ARG A 186 1.92 -7.34 18.45
CA ARG A 186 2.60 -6.04 18.44
C ARG A 186 3.82 -6.15 17.55
N LEU A 187 3.99 -5.15 16.68
CA LEU A 187 5.15 -5.05 15.82
C LEU A 187 5.87 -3.73 16.05
N THR A 188 7.21 -3.76 16.02
CA THR A 188 7.97 -2.54 15.73
C THR A 188 7.77 -2.22 14.26
N THR A 189 7.75 -0.93 13.93
CA THR A 189 7.63 -0.45 12.54
C THR A 189 8.68 0.61 12.29
N ARG A 190 9.60 0.34 11.37
CA ARG A 190 10.68 1.27 11.02
C ARG A 190 10.70 1.49 9.52
N VAL A 191 10.77 2.74 9.09
CA VAL A 191 11.05 3.09 7.69
C VAL A 191 12.42 3.73 7.60
N HIS A 192 13.24 3.25 6.67
CA HIS A 192 14.60 3.75 6.46
C HIS A 192 14.92 3.92 4.98
N THR A 193 15.86 4.81 4.66
CA THR A 193 16.42 4.97 3.30
C THR A 193 17.42 3.86 2.99
N ASP A 194 17.84 3.73 1.73
CA ASP A 194 18.94 2.82 1.33
C ASP A 194 20.28 3.12 2.02
N GLU A 195 20.46 4.36 2.49
CA GLU A 195 21.64 4.77 3.29
C GLU A 195 21.55 4.30 4.76
N GLY A 196 20.43 3.70 5.15
CA GLY A 196 20.18 3.18 6.50
C GLY A 196 19.68 4.21 7.50
N GLU A 197 19.40 5.45 7.06
CA GLU A 197 18.85 6.49 7.91
C GLU A 197 17.38 6.19 8.24
N THR A 198 17.03 6.16 9.52
CA THR A 198 15.63 6.02 9.95
C THR A 198 14.87 7.31 9.70
N VAL A 199 13.82 7.24 8.88
CA VAL A 199 12.92 8.36 8.59
C VAL A 199 11.61 8.26 9.35
N ILE A 200 11.17 7.03 9.67
CA ILE A 200 10.00 6.77 10.54
C ILE A 200 10.35 5.67 11.53
N ASP A 201 9.91 5.85 12.77
CA ASP A 201 10.06 4.91 13.87
C ASP A 201 8.72 4.80 14.61
N GLY A 202 8.32 3.61 15.07
CA GLY A 202 6.99 3.42 15.63
C GLY A 202 6.63 1.99 15.95
N GLU A 203 5.35 1.77 16.25
CA GLU A 203 4.78 0.45 16.58
C GLU A 203 3.39 0.28 15.97
N ALA A 204 3.06 -0.96 15.63
CA ALA A 204 1.75 -1.39 15.15
C ALA A 204 1.14 -2.44 16.08
N VAL A 205 -0.20 -2.51 16.10
CA VAL A 205 -0.91 -3.72 16.50
C VAL A 205 -1.71 -4.22 15.30
N VAL A 206 -1.60 -5.51 15.04
CA VAL A 206 -2.32 -6.20 13.95
C VAL A 206 -3.02 -7.43 14.49
N LEU A 207 -4.05 -7.87 13.76
CA LEU A 207 -4.64 -9.20 13.88
C LEU A 207 -4.32 -9.99 12.61
N ILE A 208 -3.93 -11.27 12.73
CA ILE A 208 -3.57 -12.10 11.57
C ILE A 208 -4.38 -13.41 11.59
N ASP A 209 -5.42 -13.45 10.76
CA ASP A 209 -6.30 -14.61 10.61
C ASP A 209 -5.82 -15.58 9.52
N GLU A 210 -6.38 -16.80 9.53
CA GLU A 210 -6.32 -17.67 8.34
C GLU A 210 -7.13 -17.04 7.20
N PRO A 211 -6.63 -17.05 5.95
CA PRO A 211 -7.43 -16.61 4.82
C PRO A 211 -8.65 -17.54 4.64
N PRO A 212 -9.79 -17.02 4.13
CA PRO A 212 -10.96 -17.87 3.90
C PRO A 212 -10.63 -19.01 2.93
N ASP A 213 -11.17 -20.20 3.20
CA ASP A 213 -11.14 -21.32 2.26
C ASP A 213 -11.82 -20.88 0.94
N GLY A 214 -11.06 -20.95 -0.16
CA GLY A 214 -11.51 -20.60 -1.50
C GLY A 214 -12.47 -21.61 -2.14
#